data_AF-A0A9N9HV39-F1
#
_entry.id   AF-A0A9N9HV39-F1
#
_cell.length_a   1.000
_cell.length_b   1.000
_cell.length_c   1.000
_cell.angle_alpha   90.00
_cell.angle_beta   90.00
_cell.angle_gamma   90.00
#
_symmetry.space_group_name_H-M   'P 1'
#
loop_
_entity.id
_entity.type
_entity.pdbx_description
1 polymer ?
#
loop_
_entity_poly.entity_id
_entity_poly.type
_entity_poly.pdbx_seq_one_letter_code
_entity_poly.pdbx_strand_id
1 'polypeptide(L)'
;AKTNAKPGLEMKSRRVGATKQRVPKEIDGARGEKIFLRWIVEGAREKKTPYLMSEKLAEEIHNAYNKSERLSKKKKRPSTKKPNRVGFSPLS
;
A
#
# COMPACT_ATOMS: atom_id res chain seq x y z
N ALA A 1 1.47 2.75 -17.45
CA ALA A 1 1.57 1.74 -16.38
C ALA A 1 2.53 2.24 -15.29
N LYS A 2 2.08 2.76 -14.14
CA LYS A 2 2.92 3.06 -12.95
C LYS A 2 2.12 3.82 -11.86
N THR A 3 1.25 3.14 -11.12
CA THR A 3 0.53 3.81 -10.00
C THR A 3 0.29 2.95 -8.75
N ASN A 4 0.47 1.63 -8.79
CA ASN A 4 -0.03 0.79 -7.69
C ASN A 4 1.01 0.34 -6.65
N ALA A 5 2.31 0.52 -6.91
CA ALA A 5 3.36 0.19 -5.93
C ALA A 5 3.86 1.41 -5.13
N LYS A 6 3.56 2.62 -5.60
CA LYS A 6 3.88 3.87 -4.90
C LYS A 6 2.76 4.17 -3.90
N PRO A 7 3.06 4.52 -2.64
CA PRO A 7 2.03 5.02 -1.75
C PRO A 7 1.47 6.32 -2.33
N GLY A 8 0.15 6.37 -2.55
CA GLY A 8 -0.54 7.59 -2.97
C GLY A 8 -0.97 8.47 -1.79
N LEU A 9 -1.00 7.90 -0.59
CA LEU A 9 -1.42 8.56 0.65
C LEU A 9 -0.38 8.37 1.74
N GLU A 10 0.13 9.46 2.30
CA GLU A 10 1.00 9.49 3.48
C GLU A 10 0.11 9.76 4.69
N MET A 11 0.20 8.92 5.72
CA MET A 11 -0.41 9.24 7.01
C MET A 11 0.49 10.23 7.75
N LYS A 12 0.02 11.48 7.91
CA LYS A 12 0.68 12.46 8.77
C LYS A 12 -0.05 12.56 10.11
N SER A 13 0.72 12.61 11.19
CA SER A 13 0.17 12.88 12.52
C SER A 13 -0.31 14.33 12.56
N ARG A 14 -1.60 14.54 12.82
CA ARG A 14 -2.21 15.86 12.99
C ARG A 14 -3.10 15.84 14.23
N ARG A 15 -3.14 16.95 14.96
CA ARG A 15 -4.07 17.11 16.07
C ARG A 15 -5.43 17.51 15.53
N VAL A 16 -6.45 16.69 15.80
CA VAL A 16 -7.85 16.96 15.43
C VAL A 16 -8.62 17.00 16.74
N GLY A 17 -8.94 18.21 17.20
CA GLY A 17 -9.52 18.45 18.52
C GLY A 17 -8.58 18.02 19.65
N ALA A 18 -9.08 17.22 20.60
CA ALA A 18 -8.34 16.78 21.78
C ALA A 18 -7.38 15.60 21.52
N THR A 19 -7.43 14.95 20.35
CA THR A 19 -6.66 13.74 20.05
C THR A 19 -5.70 13.90 18.87
N LYS A 20 -4.60 13.15 18.89
CA LYS A 20 -3.68 13.04 17.75
C LYS A 20 -4.20 11.96 16.81
N GLN A 21 -4.56 12.34 15.59
CA GLN A 21 -5.07 11.43 14.57
C GLN A 21 -4.13 11.37 13.36
N ARG A 22 -4.16 10.25 12.63
CA ARG A 22 -3.40 10.10 11.37
C ARG A 22 -4.26 10.59 10.21
N VAL A 23 -3.95 11.77 9.69
CA VAL A 23 -4.66 12.35 8.56
C VAL A 23 -3.97 11.89 7.27
N PRO A 24 -4.69 11.24 6.35
CA PRO A 24 -4.15 10.88 5.05
C PRO A 24 -3.95 12.15 4.22
N LYS A 25 -2.76 12.32 3.67
CA LYS A 25 -2.44 13.39 2.72
C LYS A 25 -1.94 12.76 1.43
N GLU A 26 -2.39 13.30 0.30
CA GLU A 26 -1.87 12.91 -1.00
C GLU A 26 -0.37 13.18 -1.11
N ILE A 27 0.35 12.20 -1.65
CA ILE A 27 1.79 12.29 -1.87
C ILE A 27 2.02 12.78 -3.29
N ASP A 28 2.83 13.82 -3.43
CA ASP A 28 3.30 14.28 -4.74
C ASP A 28 4.12 13.20 -5.46
N GLY A 29 4.03 13.14 -6.79
CA GLY A 29 4.62 12.07 -7.61
C GLY A 29 6.11 11.84 -7.36
N ALA A 30 6.90 12.93 -7.26
CA ALA A 30 8.34 12.86 -7.00
C ALA A 30 8.66 12.33 -5.59
N ARG A 31 7.86 12.72 -4.59
CA ARG A 31 8.00 12.23 -3.21
C ARG A 31 7.62 10.75 -3.12
N GLY A 32 6.57 10.33 -3.82
CA GLY A 32 6.12 8.94 -3.88
C GLY A 32 7.18 8.02 -4.50
N GLU A 33 7.90 8.48 -5.53
CA GLU A 33 9.04 7.76 -6.11
C GLU A 33 10.18 7.58 -5.13
N LYS A 34 10.55 8.63 -4.41
CA LYS A 34 11.63 8.57 -3.41
C LYS A 34 11.31 7.60 -2.28
N ILE A 35 10.07 7.61 -1.80
CA ILE A 35 9.61 6.68 -0.74
C ILE A 35 9.63 5.24 -1.27
N PHE A 36 9.16 5.02 -2.49
CA PHE A 36 9.17 3.71 -3.12
C PHE A 36 10.60 3.14 -3.26
N LEU A 37 11.55 3.94 -3.75
CA LEU A 37 12.95 3.51 -3.86
C LEU A 37 13.56 3.20 -2.49
N ARG A 38 13.24 4.01 -1.47
CA ARG A 38 13.68 3.76 -0.10
C ARG A 38 13.22 2.39 0.40
N TRP A 39 11.95 2.04 0.20
CA TRP A 39 11.41 0.75 0.62
C TRP A 39 12.05 -0.45 -0.08
N ILE A 40 12.37 -0.32 -1.38
CA ILE A 40 13.09 -1.37 -2.12
C ILE A 40 14.48 -1.60 -1.50
N VAL A 41 15.20 -0.52 -1.21
CA VAL A 41 16.55 -0.61 -0.63
C VAL A 41 16.50 -1.15 0.80
N GLU A 42 15.56 -0.69 1.63
CA GLU A 42 15.36 -1.19 2.99
C GLU A 42 14.96 -2.67 2.99
N GLY A 43 14.00 -3.08 2.15
CA GLY A 43 13.61 -4.48 2.01
C GLY A 43 14.75 -5.38 1.52
N ALA A 44 15.57 -4.92 0.59
CA ALA A 44 16.75 -5.66 0.14
C ALA A 44 17.82 -5.78 1.25
N ARG A 45 17.95 -4.77 2.13
CA ARG A 45 18.88 -4.80 3.29
C ARG A 45 18.40 -5.71 4.41
N GLU A 46 17.09 -5.77 4.66
CA GLU A 46 16.49 -6.62 5.71
C GLU A 46 16.58 -8.12 5.37
N LYS A 47 16.70 -8.46 4.08
CA LYS A 47 16.90 -9.85 3.63
C LYS A 47 18.24 -10.41 4.12
N LYS A 48 18.17 -11.29 5.12
CA LYS A 48 19.28 -12.12 5.61
C LYS A 48 19.55 -13.31 4.68
N THR A 49 19.80 -13.06 3.40
CA THR A 49 20.19 -14.09 2.42
C THR A 49 21.68 -13.98 2.08
N PRO A 50 22.35 -15.08 1.67
CA PRO A 50 23.76 -15.07 1.28
C PRO A 50 24.02 -14.43 -0.09
N TYR A 51 22.97 -14.00 -0.80
CA TYR A 51 23.08 -13.38 -2.13
C TYR A 51 23.72 -11.98 -2.09
N LEU A 52 24.30 -11.62 -3.24
CA LEU A 52 24.87 -10.29 -3.46
C LEU A 52 23.75 -9.23 -3.39
N MET A 53 24.12 -8.00 -3.01
CA MET A 53 23.14 -6.90 -2.88
C MET A 53 22.44 -6.59 -4.23
N SER A 54 23.13 -6.77 -5.35
CA SER A 54 22.58 -6.62 -6.70
C SER A 54 21.45 -7.62 -6.98
N GLU A 55 21.64 -8.88 -6.60
CA GLU A 55 20.65 -9.95 -6.78
C GLU A 55 19.43 -9.72 -5.88
N LYS A 56 19.66 -9.33 -4.62
CA LYS A 56 18.58 -8.97 -3.67
C LYS A 56 17.71 -7.82 -4.18
N LEU A 57 18.33 -6.81 -4.79
CA LEU A 57 17.63 -5.68 -5.39
C LEU A 57 16.83 -6.10 -6.63
N ALA A 58 17.41 -6.93 -7.50
CA ALA A 58 16.72 -7.44 -8.68
C ALA A 58 15.45 -8.22 -8.30
N GLU A 59 15.54 -9.09 -7.29
CA GLU A 59 14.38 -9.79 -6.74
C GLU A 59 13.32 -8.84 -6.16
N GLU A 60 13.73 -7.82 -5.39
CA GLU A 60 12.78 -6.86 -4.82
C GLU A 60 12.05 -6.04 -5.89
N ILE A 61 12.76 -5.63 -6.94
CA ILE A 61 12.14 -4.94 -8.09
C ILE A 61 11.16 -5.87 -8.81
N HIS A 62 11.55 -7.12 -9.05
CA HIS A 62 10.68 -8.13 -9.67
C HIS A 62 9.43 -8.39 -8.82
N ASN A 63 9.59 -8.55 -7.51
CA ASN A 63 8.49 -8.72 -6.56
C ASN A 63 7.57 -7.50 -6.49
N ALA A 64 8.13 -6.28 -6.52
CA ALA A 64 7.35 -5.05 -6.54
C ALA A 64 6.50 -4.94 -7.82
N TYR A 65 7.05 -5.33 -8.97
CA TYR A 65 6.31 -5.40 -10.24
C TYR A 65 5.15 -6.41 -10.15
N ASN A 66 5.42 -7.63 -9.69
CA ASN A 66 4.41 -8.69 -9.57
C ASN A 66 3.31 -8.32 -8.56
N LYS A 67 3.67 -7.70 -7.42
CA LYS A 67 2.69 -7.20 -6.44
C LYS A 67 1.82 -6.09 -7.03
N SER A 68 2.39 -5.19 -7.83
CA SER A 68 1.65 -4.13 -8.54
C SER A 68 0.58 -4.72 -9.47
N GLU A 69 0.92 -5.77 -10.23
CA GLU A 69 -0.06 -6.45 -11.08
C GLU A 69 -1.18 -7.10 -10.26
N ARG A 70 -0.85 -7.79 -9.16
CA ARG A 70 -1.85 -8.41 -8.27
C ARG A 70 -2.80 -7.39 -7.65
N LEU A 71 -2.29 -6.24 -7.20
CA LEU A 71 -3.09 -5.15 -6.66
C LEU A 71 -4.00 -4.53 -7.73
N SER A 72 -3.50 -4.37 -8.96
CA SER A 72 -4.29 -3.87 -10.09
C SER A 72 -5.44 -4.82 -10.47
N LYS A 73 -5.19 -6.13 -10.50
CA LYS A 73 -6.21 -7.16 -10.72
C LYS A 73 -7.25 -7.18 -9.59
N LYS A 74 -6.82 -6.99 -8.35
CA LYS A 74 -7.74 -6.93 -7.20
C LYS A 74 -8.62 -5.68 -7.21
N LYS A 75 -8.11 -4.54 -7.68
CA LYS A 75 -8.89 -3.30 -7.85
C LYS A 75 -9.89 -3.38 -9.02
N LYS A 76 -9.59 -4.17 -10.05
CA LYS A 76 -10.53 -4.46 -11.16
C LYS A 76 -11.65 -5.43 -10.81
N ARG A 77 -11.54 -6.18 -9.70
CA ARG A 77 -12.67 -6.96 -9.17
C ARG A 77 -13.54 -6.02 -8.33
N PRO A 78 -14.77 -5.68 -8.75
CA PRO A 78 -15.69 -4.98 -7.85
C PRO A 78 -15.91 -5.91 -6.65
N SER A 79 -15.49 -5.47 -5.46
CA SER A 79 -15.82 -6.18 -4.23
C SER A 79 -17.32 -6.01 -3.99
N THR A 80 -18.12 -6.91 -4.55
CA THR A 80 -19.55 -7.05 -4.23
C THR A 80 -19.67 -7.67 -2.83
N LYS A 81 -19.28 -6.92 -1.79
CA LYS A 81 -19.77 -7.20 -0.45
C LYS A 81 -21.14 -6.55 -0.36
N LYS A 82 -22.19 -7.31 -0.71
CA LYS A 82 -23.55 -6.96 -0.28
C LYS A 82 -23.50 -6.82 1.25
N PRO A 83 -23.93 -5.69 1.84
CA PRO A 83 -24.03 -5.62 3.29
C PRO A 83 -25.08 -6.63 3.76
N ASN A 84 -24.70 -7.53 4.67
CA ASN A 84 -25.65 -8.37 5.39
C ASN A 84 -26.62 -7.44 6.13
N ARG A 85 -27.85 -7.33 5.61
CA ARG A 85 -28.93 -6.58 6.24
C ARG A 85 -29.45 -7.44 7.39
N VAL A 86 -28.95 -7.16 8.59
CA VAL A 86 -29.38 -7.81 9.83
C VAL A 86 -30.82 -7.39 10.15
N GLY A 87 -31.61 -8.36 10.61
CA GLY A 87 -33.01 -8.34 11.04
C GLY A 87 -33.75 -7.01 11.18
N PHE A 88 -34.88 -6.92 10.48
CA PHE A 88 -36.02 -6.11 10.90
C PHE A 88 -37.24 -7.04 10.91
N SER A 89 -37.59 -7.54 12.09
CA SER A 89 -38.91 -8.14 12.34
C SER A 89 -39.86 -6.99 12.70
N PRO A 90 -40.99 -6.81 12.01
CA PRO A 90 -42.00 -5.84 12.45
C PRO A 90 -42.75 -6.44 13.65
N LEU A 91 -42.80 -5.68 14.75
CA LEU A 91 -43.63 -5.98 15.90
C LEU A 91 -45.10 -5.99 15.45
N SER A 92 -45.77 -7.12 15.66
CA SER A 92 -47.22 -7.25 15.74
C SER A 92 -47.58 -7.59 17.18
#